data_AF-A0A428Q0C8-F1
#
_entry.id   AF-A0A428Q0C8-F1
#
_cell.length_a   1.000
_cell.length_b   1.000
_cell.length_c   1.000
_cell.angle_alpha   90.00
_cell.angle_beta   90.00
_cell.angle_gamma   90.00
#
_symmetry.space_group_name_H-M   'P 1'
#
loop_
_entity.id
_entity.type
_entity.pdbx_description
1 polymer ?
#
loop_
_entity_poly.entity_id
_entity_poly.type
_entity_poly.pdbx_seq_one_letter_code
_entity_poly.pdbx_strand_id
1 'polypeptide(L)'
;MFASGFGIAAQLPYLKKLMYGYNSRKARTRRVHLVWKLKTLELAVAVKDLLNDALVDDTLDDGYILKISIYVEQIPMGDDISPRATVIKGLPDFDTITREEVEGKHIRRVQEEAKISASAEVRHVLRKIVQGYLGDRVDMVELDYQPDE
;
A
#
# COMPACT_ATOMS: atom_id res chain seq x y z
N MET A 1 -1.55 -0.76 3.63
CA MET A 1 -0.11 -0.46 3.68
C MET A 1 0.10 0.89 3.01
N PHE A 2 0.83 1.81 3.64
CA PHE A 2 0.99 3.19 3.16
C PHE A 2 2.46 3.56 3.02
N ALA A 3 2.89 3.93 1.83
CA ALA A 3 4.25 4.35 1.54
C ALA A 3 4.30 5.77 0.94
N SER A 4 5.39 6.50 1.19
CA SER A 4 5.78 7.66 0.38
C SER A 4 7.20 7.51 -0.14
N GLY A 5 7.49 8.01 -1.34
CA GLY A 5 8.85 8.03 -1.88
C GLY A 5 9.55 6.67 -1.78
N PHE A 6 10.76 6.64 -1.22
CA PHE A 6 11.54 5.42 -1.00
C PHE A 6 11.02 4.52 0.13
N GLY A 7 10.03 4.95 0.91
CA GLY A 7 9.39 4.13 1.95
C GLY A 7 8.77 2.83 1.43
N ILE A 8 8.55 2.73 0.12
CA ILE A 8 8.17 1.47 -0.54
C ILE A 8 9.20 0.36 -0.32
N ALA A 9 10.50 0.69 -0.27
CA ALA A 9 11.57 -0.28 -0.08
C ALA A 9 11.43 -1.05 1.24
N ALA A 10 10.95 -0.38 2.29
CA ALA A 10 10.68 -0.99 3.58
C ALA A 10 9.46 -1.92 3.54
N GLN A 11 8.50 -1.68 2.64
CA GLN A 11 7.26 -2.43 2.55
C GLN A 11 7.37 -3.70 1.71
N LEU A 12 8.25 -3.71 0.71
CA LEU A 12 8.38 -4.83 -0.22
C LEU A 12 8.73 -6.17 0.45
N PRO A 13 9.64 -6.27 1.45
CA PRO A 13 9.89 -7.52 2.16
C PRO A 13 8.64 -8.05 2.89
N TYR A 14 7.85 -7.17 3.49
CA TYR A 14 6.60 -7.56 4.15
C TYR A 14 5.56 -8.00 3.13
N LEU A 15 5.46 -7.31 2.00
CA LEU A 15 4.57 -7.67 0.91
C LEU A 15 4.89 -9.08 0.41
N LYS A 16 6.16 -9.38 0.09
CA LYS A 16 6.60 -10.73 -0.31
C LYS A 16 6.25 -11.79 0.73
N LYS A 17 6.43 -11.49 2.02
CA LYS A 17 6.07 -12.42 3.11
C LYS A 17 4.55 -12.68 3.20
N LEU A 18 3.73 -11.65 2.99
CA LEU A 18 2.27 -11.78 2.96
C LEU A 18 1.82 -12.63 1.76
N MET A 19 2.40 -12.39 0.58
CA MET A 19 2.11 -13.18 -0.62
C MET A 19 2.50 -14.64 -0.46
N TYR A 20 3.71 -14.91 0.02
CA TYR A 20 4.17 -16.28 0.31
C TYR A 20 3.26 -16.99 1.31
N GLY A 21 2.84 -16.29 2.38
CA GLY A 21 1.91 -16.83 3.38
C GLY A 21 0.54 -17.17 2.80
N TYR A 22 0.02 -16.33 1.88
CA TYR A 22 -1.24 -16.57 1.19
C TYR A 22 -1.14 -17.79 0.26
N ASN A 23 -0.14 -17.83 -0.62
CA ASN A 23 0.07 -18.91 -1.58
C ASN A 23 0.29 -20.26 -0.89
N SER A 24 0.98 -20.27 0.26
CA SER A 24 1.16 -21.48 1.07
C SER A 24 -0.04 -21.85 1.94
N ARG A 25 -1.16 -21.12 1.85
CA ARG A 25 -2.40 -21.25 2.67
C ARG A 25 -2.16 -21.16 4.18
N LYS A 26 -1.04 -20.54 4.59
CA LYS A 26 -0.65 -20.38 6.00
C LYS A 26 -1.08 -19.02 6.58
N ALA A 27 -1.34 -18.03 5.72
CA ALA A 27 -1.75 -16.70 6.14
C ALA A 27 -3.28 -16.57 6.21
N ARG A 28 -3.73 -15.77 7.18
CA ARG A 28 -5.13 -15.32 7.27
C ARG A 28 -5.40 -14.08 6.42
N THR A 29 -4.37 -13.44 5.89
CA THR A 29 -4.49 -12.23 5.07
C THR A 29 -5.24 -12.56 3.79
N ARG A 30 -6.35 -11.86 3.53
CA ARG A 30 -7.19 -12.09 2.35
C ARG A 30 -7.15 -10.94 1.32
N ARG A 31 -6.55 -9.80 1.67
CA ARG A 31 -6.42 -8.58 0.83
C ARG A 31 -5.39 -7.68 1.46
N VAL A 32 -4.60 -7.07 0.61
CA VAL A 32 -3.59 -6.09 0.92
C VAL A 32 -3.83 -4.92 -0.04
N HIS A 33 -4.14 -3.75 0.50
CA HIS A 33 -4.14 -2.52 -0.27
C HIS A 33 -2.85 -1.76 0.02
N LEU A 34 -2.03 -1.59 -1.01
CA LEU A 34 -0.83 -0.78 -0.99
C LEU A 34 -1.14 0.58 -1.62
N VAL A 35 -1.05 1.64 -0.82
CA VAL A 35 -1.19 3.03 -1.24
C VAL A 35 0.19 3.65 -1.23
N TRP A 36 0.67 4.10 -2.38
CA TRP A 36 2.01 4.65 -2.52
C TRP A 36 1.98 6.06 -3.10
N LYS A 37 2.46 7.02 -2.33
CA LYS A 37 2.51 8.45 -2.69
C LYS A 37 3.88 8.82 -3.25
N LEU A 38 3.91 9.53 -4.37
CA LEU A 38 5.10 9.99 -5.08
C LEU A 38 5.02 11.45 -5.47
N LYS A 39 6.17 12.13 -5.42
CA LYS A 39 6.31 13.49 -5.99
C LYS A 39 6.38 13.42 -7.53
N THR A 40 7.21 12.52 -8.06
CA THR A 40 7.47 12.36 -9.50
C THR A 40 7.41 10.89 -9.95
N LEU A 41 7.24 10.69 -11.26
CA LEU A 41 7.22 9.37 -11.91
C LEU A 41 8.60 8.71 -12.00
N GLU A 42 9.70 9.46 -11.91
CA GLU A 42 11.07 8.95 -12.03
C GLU A 42 11.34 7.83 -11.01
N LEU A 43 10.86 8.02 -9.77
CA LEU A 43 11.00 7.01 -8.74
C LEU A 43 10.21 5.74 -9.08
N ALA A 44 9.01 5.91 -9.64
CA ALA A 44 8.16 4.79 -10.02
C ALA A 44 8.76 3.96 -11.15
N VAL A 45 9.42 4.61 -12.12
CA VAL A 45 10.17 3.94 -13.19
C VAL A 45 11.35 3.17 -12.60
N ALA A 46 12.11 3.77 -11.68
CA ALA A 46 13.29 3.15 -11.08
C ALA A 46 12.97 1.89 -10.26
N VAL A 47 11.80 1.83 -9.61
CA VAL A 47 11.39 0.64 -8.84
C VAL A 47 10.36 -0.22 -9.58
N LYS A 48 10.09 0.05 -10.86
CA LYS A 48 9.14 -0.71 -11.68
C LYS A 48 9.49 -2.20 -11.70
N ASP A 49 10.75 -2.53 -11.96
CA ASP A 49 11.20 -3.93 -12.03
C ASP A 49 11.09 -4.60 -10.66
N LEU A 50 11.46 -3.89 -9.60
CA LEU A 50 11.33 -4.37 -8.22
C LEU A 50 9.87 -4.62 -7.82
N LEU A 51 8.95 -3.75 -8.27
CA LEU A 51 7.52 -3.89 -8.05
C LEU A 51 6.96 -5.07 -8.85
N ASN A 52 7.35 -5.20 -10.11
CA ASN A 52 6.96 -6.32 -10.97
C ASN A 52 7.46 -7.66 -10.40
N ASP A 53 8.70 -7.72 -9.92
CA ASP A 53 9.27 -8.91 -9.27
C ASP A 53 8.51 -9.28 -8.00
N ALA A 54 8.11 -8.30 -7.19
CA ALA A 54 7.27 -8.53 -6.02
C ALA A 54 5.85 -8.99 -6.39
N LEU A 55 5.40 -8.71 -7.62
CA LEU A 55 4.10 -9.07 -8.16
C LEU A 55 4.07 -10.42 -8.88
N VAL A 56 5.22 -11.01 -9.26
CA VAL A 56 5.28 -12.35 -9.89
C VAL A 56 4.60 -13.40 -9.01
N ASP A 57 4.73 -13.27 -7.68
CA ASP A 57 4.11 -14.20 -6.73
C ASP A 57 2.60 -13.98 -6.54
N ASP A 58 2.03 -12.85 -6.98
CA ASP A 58 0.60 -12.53 -6.86
C ASP A 58 -0.25 -13.14 -7.99
N THR A 59 0.35 -13.79 -9.00
CA THR A 59 -0.40 -14.51 -10.05
C THR A 59 -0.62 -16.00 -9.78
N LEU A 60 -0.05 -16.55 -8.71
CA LEU A 60 -0.27 -17.94 -8.34
C LEU A 60 -1.69 -18.07 -7.74
N ASP A 61 -2.51 -18.96 -8.31
CA ASP A 61 -3.88 -19.30 -7.87
C ASP A 61 -4.97 -18.21 -8.00
N ASP A 62 -4.93 -17.32 -9.02
CA ASP A 62 -5.94 -16.25 -9.22
C ASP A 62 -6.18 -15.42 -7.93
N GLY A 63 -5.13 -15.26 -7.12
CA GLY A 63 -5.25 -14.78 -5.74
C GLY A 63 -5.80 -13.37 -5.62
N TYR A 64 -5.47 -12.47 -6.57
CA TYR A 64 -5.84 -11.03 -6.62
C TYR A 64 -6.02 -10.36 -5.24
N ILE A 65 -5.20 -10.75 -4.26
CA ILE A 65 -5.31 -10.20 -2.90
C ILE A 65 -4.67 -8.83 -2.83
N LEU A 66 -3.77 -8.51 -3.76
CA LEU A 66 -3.04 -7.26 -3.78
C LEU A 66 -3.69 -6.23 -4.70
N LYS A 67 -3.97 -5.06 -4.15
CA LYS A 67 -4.32 -3.84 -4.90
C LYS A 67 -3.21 -2.82 -4.70
N ILE A 68 -2.64 -2.29 -5.78
CA ILE A 68 -1.64 -1.22 -5.72
C ILE A 68 -2.24 0.06 -6.31
N SER A 69 -2.26 1.12 -5.51
CA SER A 69 -2.69 2.46 -5.92
C SER A 69 -1.53 3.42 -5.77
N ILE A 70 -1.01 3.92 -6.89
CA ILE A 70 0.14 4.82 -6.96
C ILE A 70 -0.39 6.23 -7.21
N TYR A 71 -0.13 7.14 -6.28
CA TYR A 71 -0.54 8.54 -6.35
C TYR A 71 0.66 9.42 -6.67
N VAL A 72 0.62 10.12 -7.80
CA VAL A 72 1.73 10.97 -8.25
C VAL A 72 1.27 12.43 -8.24
N GLU A 73 1.97 13.29 -7.49
CA GLU A 73 1.64 14.71 -7.37
C GLU A 73 1.82 15.45 -8.70
N GLN A 74 2.92 15.18 -9.42
CA GLN A 74 3.24 15.81 -10.69
C GLN A 74 3.37 14.77 -11.81
N ILE A 75 2.32 14.67 -12.64
CA ILE A 75 2.33 13.79 -13.82
C ILE A 75 2.69 14.63 -15.06
N PRO A 76 3.80 14.36 -15.76
CA PRO A 76 3.85 14.52 -17.20
C PRO A 76 2.99 13.41 -17.80
N MET A 77 2.02 13.82 -18.63
CA MET A 77 0.95 13.01 -19.19
C MET A 77 1.44 11.65 -19.75
N GLY A 78 0.83 10.53 -19.33
CA GLY A 78 0.62 9.38 -20.22
C GLY A 78 1.35 8.06 -20.00
N ASP A 79 2.09 7.81 -18.91
CA ASP A 79 2.78 6.52 -18.75
C ASP A 79 2.07 5.54 -17.81
N ASP A 80 1.62 4.41 -18.37
CA ASP A 80 1.23 3.21 -17.63
C ASP A 80 2.48 2.54 -17.05
N ILE A 81 2.71 2.74 -15.75
CA ILE A 81 3.89 2.21 -15.04
C ILE A 81 3.85 0.68 -15.00
N SER A 82 2.66 0.09 -14.82
CA SER A 82 2.45 -1.36 -14.81
C SER A 82 0.98 -1.71 -15.08
N PRO A 83 0.66 -2.78 -15.83
CA PRO A 83 -0.73 -3.22 -16.06
C PRO A 83 -1.48 -3.62 -14.78
N ARG A 84 -0.77 -3.76 -13.65
CA ARG A 84 -1.33 -4.20 -12.36
C ARG A 84 -1.39 -3.11 -11.29
N ALA A 85 -0.88 -1.91 -11.59
CA ALA A 85 -0.88 -0.79 -10.66
C ALA A 85 -1.71 0.37 -11.24
N THR A 86 -2.69 0.85 -10.48
CA THR A 86 -3.48 2.00 -10.90
C THR A 86 -2.72 3.27 -10.54
N VAL A 87 -2.32 4.05 -11.56
CA VAL A 87 -1.67 5.35 -11.39
C VAL A 87 -2.74 6.43 -11.34
N ILE A 88 -2.76 7.21 -10.26
CA ILE A 88 -3.76 8.24 -9.98
C ILE A 88 -3.04 9.59 -9.82
N LYS A 89 -3.54 10.62 -10.49
CA LYS A 89 -3.02 11.98 -10.36
C LYS A 89 -3.48 12.61 -9.05
N GLY A 90 -2.54 13.25 -8.35
CA GLY A 90 -2.83 14.07 -7.18
C GLY A 90 -2.55 13.37 -5.86
N LEU A 91 -3.11 13.94 -4.78
CA LEU A 91 -2.88 13.44 -3.43
C LEU A 91 -3.87 12.32 -3.09
N PRO A 92 -3.42 11.24 -2.43
CA PRO A 92 -4.32 10.23 -1.90
C PRO A 92 -5.21 10.84 -0.81
N ASP A 93 -6.52 10.63 -0.92
CA ASP A 93 -7.44 10.87 0.19
C ASP A 93 -7.35 9.69 1.16
N PHE A 94 -6.43 9.82 2.13
CA PHE A 94 -6.18 8.79 3.13
C PHE A 94 -7.41 8.49 3.99
N ASP A 95 -8.32 9.46 4.21
CA ASP A 95 -9.50 9.24 5.06
C ASP A 95 -10.49 8.32 4.34
N THR A 96 -10.84 8.68 3.10
CA THR A 96 -11.76 7.88 2.29
C THR A 96 -11.19 6.48 2.05
N ILE A 97 -9.91 6.35 1.71
CA ILE A 97 -9.28 5.04 1.49
C ILE A 97 -9.30 4.19 2.76
N THR A 98 -8.92 4.77 3.90
CA THR A 98 -8.89 4.02 5.17
C THR A 98 -10.30 3.60 5.55
N ARG A 99 -11.28 4.49 5.43
CA ARG A 99 -12.69 4.19 5.72
C ARG A 99 -13.24 3.09 4.84
N GLU A 100 -13.00 3.12 3.54
CA GLU A 100 -13.49 2.08 2.62
C GLU A 100 -12.90 0.70 2.89
N GLU A 101 -11.64 0.64 3.35
CA GLU A 101 -11.03 -0.63 3.76
C GLU A 101 -11.63 -1.09 5.11
N VAL A 102 -11.74 -0.20 6.12
CA VAL A 102 -12.31 -0.49 7.46
C VAL A 102 -13.77 -0.93 7.41
N GLU A 103 -14.59 -0.29 6.57
CA GLU A 103 -15.99 -0.67 6.36
C GLU A 103 -16.13 -2.04 5.69
N GLY A 104 -15.02 -2.65 5.24
CA GLY A 104 -15.01 -3.94 4.57
C GLY A 104 -15.74 -3.90 3.24
N LYS A 105 -15.88 -2.71 2.63
CA LYS A 105 -16.60 -2.48 1.37
C LYS A 105 -16.12 -3.42 0.27
N HIS A 106 -14.84 -3.76 0.33
CA HIS A 106 -14.21 -4.67 -0.63
C HIS A 106 -14.23 -6.13 -0.18
N ILE A 107 -14.09 -6.46 1.12
CA ILE A 107 -14.19 -7.82 1.70
C ILE A 107 -14.64 -7.74 3.19
N ARG A 108 -15.61 -8.57 3.62
CA ARG A 108 -16.02 -8.70 5.05
C ARG A 108 -14.93 -9.36 5.91
N ARG A 109 -14.50 -8.75 7.03
CA ARG A 109 -13.33 -9.22 7.81
C ARG A 109 -13.40 -9.09 9.33
N VAL A 110 -12.42 -9.75 9.96
CA VAL A 110 -12.33 -10.01 11.41
C VAL A 110 -11.27 -9.14 12.11
N GLN A 111 -10.18 -8.73 11.44
CA GLN A 111 -9.06 -7.92 11.95
C GLN A 111 -8.37 -7.14 10.82
N GLU A 112 -7.87 -5.92 11.11
CA GLU A 112 -7.15 -5.07 10.16
C GLU A 112 -5.82 -4.55 10.71
N GLU A 113 -4.79 -4.56 9.86
CA GLU A 113 -3.46 -4.02 10.18
C GLU A 113 -3.05 -2.94 9.17
N ALA A 114 -2.74 -1.75 9.67
CA ALA A 114 -2.24 -0.61 8.91
C ALA A 114 -0.72 -0.45 9.11
N LYS A 115 0.07 -0.88 8.12
CA LYS A 115 1.54 -0.69 8.12
C LYS A 115 1.94 0.59 7.38
N ILE A 116 2.81 1.41 7.98
CA ILE A 116 3.17 2.74 7.49
C ILE A 116 4.69 2.92 7.42
N SER A 117 5.19 3.31 6.24
CA SER A 117 6.57 3.79 6.01
C SER A 117 6.53 4.99 5.08
N ALA A 118 6.44 6.19 5.64
CA ALA A 118 6.20 7.41 4.89
C ALA A 118 6.75 8.66 5.60
N SER A 119 6.72 9.78 4.90
CA SER A 119 7.17 11.10 5.37
C SER A 119 6.45 11.50 6.66
N ALA A 120 7.03 12.43 7.40
CA ALA A 120 6.46 12.91 8.66
C ALA A 120 5.03 13.44 8.48
N GLU A 121 4.74 14.13 7.37
CA GLU A 121 3.41 14.66 7.05
C GLU A 121 2.40 13.53 6.84
N VAL A 122 2.76 12.54 6.01
CA VAL A 122 1.88 11.40 5.70
C VAL A 122 1.61 10.58 6.97
N ARG A 123 2.63 10.36 7.80
CA ARG A 123 2.46 9.69 9.09
C ARG A 123 1.57 10.46 10.05
N HIS A 124 1.72 11.77 10.15
CA HIS A 124 0.89 12.58 11.05
C HIS A 124 -0.58 12.53 10.64
N VAL A 125 -0.88 12.62 9.35
CA VAL A 125 -2.24 12.52 8.82
C VAL A 125 -2.83 11.13 9.07
N LEU A 126 -2.10 10.07 8.71
CA LEU A 126 -2.58 8.70 8.92
C LEU A 126 -2.78 8.36 10.40
N ARG A 127 -1.91 8.86 11.29
CA ARG A 127 -2.07 8.67 12.73
C ARG A 127 -3.38 9.26 13.25
N LYS A 128 -3.74 10.47 12.81
CA LYS A 128 -5.01 11.10 13.18
C LYS A 128 -6.22 10.31 12.67
N ILE A 129 -6.14 9.80 11.44
CA ILE A 129 -7.22 9.02 10.83
C ILE A 129 -7.38 7.70 11.59
N VAL A 130 -6.31 6.92 11.75
CA VAL A 130 -6.36 5.60 12.40
C VAL A 130 -6.73 5.70 13.88
N GLN A 131 -6.36 6.79 14.57
CA GLN A 131 -6.84 7.06 15.94
C GLN A 131 -8.36 7.11 16.03
N GLY A 132 -9.06 7.54 14.98
CA GLY A 132 -10.52 7.51 14.90
C GLY A 132 -11.12 6.11 14.82
N TYR A 133 -10.34 5.10 14.42
CA TYR A 133 -10.77 3.72 14.18
C TYR A 133 -10.16 2.70 15.17
N LEU A 134 -9.51 3.16 16.26
CA LEU A 134 -8.96 2.27 17.29
C LEU A 134 -10.04 1.38 17.95
N GLY A 135 -11.31 1.80 17.94
CA GLY A 135 -12.45 1.00 18.41
C GLY A 135 -12.83 -0.16 17.48
N ASP A 136 -12.43 -0.11 16.22
CA ASP A 136 -12.86 -1.03 15.15
C ASP A 136 -11.81 -2.11 14.80
N ARG A 137 -10.87 -2.37 15.73
CA ARG A 137 -9.82 -3.40 15.61
C ARG A 137 -8.81 -3.16 14.48
N VAL A 138 -8.48 -1.89 14.24
CA VAL A 138 -7.39 -1.48 13.34
C VAL A 138 -6.11 -1.27 14.14
N ASP A 139 -5.08 -2.09 13.90
CA ASP A 139 -3.77 -1.92 14.50
C ASP A 139 -2.83 -1.13 13.58
N MET A 140 -2.22 -0.06 14.11
CA MET A 140 -1.23 0.75 13.37
C MET A 140 0.20 0.31 13.71
N VAL A 141 1.00 0.03 12.68
CA VAL A 141 2.41 -0.35 12.80
C VAL A 141 3.27 0.57 11.94
N GLU A 142 4.11 1.39 12.58
CA GLU A 142 5.17 2.15 11.90
C GLU A 142 6.38 1.24 11.66
N LEU A 143 6.94 1.24 10.44
CA LEU A 143 8.14 0.46 10.11
C LEU A 143 9.42 1.18 10.56
N ASP A 144 10.50 0.40 10.74
CA ASP A 144 11.80 0.92 11.23
C ASP A 144 12.40 1.97 10.30
N TYR A 145 12.25 1.78 8.98
CA TYR A 145 12.65 2.77 7.98
C TYR A 145 11.49 3.73 7.70
N GLN A 146 11.78 5.02 7.80
CA GLN A 146 10.88 6.11 7.44
C GLN A 146 11.65 7.07 6.52
N PRO A 147 11.11 7.40 5.34
CA PRO A 147 11.73 8.39 4.47
C PRO A 147 11.60 9.78 5.09
N ASP A 148 12.64 10.61 4.94
CA ASP A 148 12.66 12.00 5.42
C ASP A 148 11.79 12.93 4.56
N GLU A 149 11.40 12.50 3.35
CA GLU A 149 10.63 13.26 2.34
C GLU A 149 9.34 12.59 1.86
#